data_AF-A0A1Y3NZC2-F1
#
_entry.id   AF-A0A1Y3NZC2-F1
#
_cell.length_a   1.000
_cell.length_b   1.000
_cell.length_c   1.000
_cell.angle_alpha   90.00
_cell.angle_beta   90.00
_cell.angle_gamma   90.00
#
_symmetry.space_group_name_H-M   'P 1'
#
loop_
_entity.id
_entity.type
_entity.pdbx_description
1 polymer ?
#
loop_
_entity_poly.entity_id
_entity_poly.type
_entity_poly.pdbx_seq_one_letter_code
_entity_poly.pdbx_strand_id
1 'polypeptide(L)'
;PYASTGFILENFPRTQSEVQTLVKNNYVFDIVINLKIEPDVAAERLLPGKIKKEEELYKQRMLNKDKNESKDSDDSSEKDEFPEDPEEFYSEELNEECEKESSRIGDMVSSFENYTLIPVQEVEAGRCLRPIIYKIKRILRPYIQCHDSLLTHTIPIDTVTAELYIEKGIKKLSKFGKTCPVTLERNKYENKKTIGRLPVIYNDYIIYLRNKSCQKEFERNTYYYMNQPEPEPVVKPQIIVTGLPMSGKTNLAFNLAKLLHAEYITIPNIIQDLIDADEKTEMVQKIKRILYAGEELSDELIIEALRVTLLRTRCIGRGWVLDNFPLNVHQAELMIKYNIIPQLVVEIKITEEEMYSRGVQYVKDHISDELWTINTPDGLDIRSINYIQNLDGIKEIFDGGYNNWITIDGFKSKWAIKDKVYKTVVDYSLKEQNYLNQKNKHNAAPIYNVHVNTDLINKNIGKFKEYCPVCYIDDEELMIGDPGTQFVAEYQNKFYRMVSQKELDKFLANPDHYANSRYNLPEILPKRLYITSVKSIFPRSFELQGYCPVTYAEGSPDDFDSIVVGNIKYVAEYDNKLYCMASEEQIKKFMK
;
A
#
# COMPACT_ATOMS: atom_id res chain seq x y z
N PRO A 1 -33.82 -17.63 11.06
CA PRO A 1 -34.38 -16.30 10.71
C PRO A 1 -34.56 -16.16 9.20
N TYR A 2 -35.80 -16.14 8.70
CA TYR A 2 -36.10 -16.16 7.25
C TYR A 2 -35.66 -14.90 6.48
N ALA A 3 -35.19 -13.84 7.16
CA ALA A 3 -34.75 -12.57 6.54
C ALA A 3 -33.50 -11.96 7.22
N SER A 4 -32.39 -12.69 7.28
CA SER A 4 -31.14 -12.21 7.92
C SER A 4 -30.43 -11.07 7.16
N THR A 5 -30.77 -10.85 5.90
CA THR A 5 -30.21 -9.79 5.04
C THR A 5 -31.14 -8.59 4.86
N GLY A 6 -32.20 -8.50 5.68
CA GLY A 6 -33.29 -7.53 5.52
C GLY A 6 -34.43 -8.05 4.65
N PHE A 7 -35.55 -7.32 4.63
CA PHE A 7 -36.73 -7.63 3.82
C PHE A 7 -37.36 -6.35 3.25
N ILE A 8 -38.05 -6.48 2.12
CA ILE A 8 -38.94 -5.44 1.59
C ILE A 8 -40.36 -5.94 1.81
N LEU A 9 -41.19 -5.10 2.43
CA LEU A 9 -42.60 -5.39 2.62
C LEU A 9 -43.39 -4.62 1.58
N GLU A 10 -44.02 -5.35 0.66
CA GLU A 10 -44.89 -4.81 -0.38
C GLU A 10 -46.32 -5.32 -0.14
N ASN A 11 -47.33 -4.58 -0.60
CA ASN A 11 -48.74 -4.96 -0.50
C ASN A 11 -49.31 -5.07 0.92
N PHE A 12 -48.56 -4.63 1.93
CA PHE A 12 -49.00 -4.53 3.32
C PHE A 12 -48.12 -3.48 4.05
N PRO A 13 -48.67 -2.62 4.92
CA PRO A 13 -50.09 -2.43 5.21
C PRO A 13 -50.85 -1.80 4.04
N ARG A 14 -52.16 -2.05 3.96
CA ARG A 14 -53.10 -1.46 2.97
C ARG A 14 -54.11 -0.50 3.61
N THR A 15 -54.31 -0.60 4.92
CA THR A 15 -55.31 0.18 5.64
C THR A 15 -54.71 0.89 6.86
N GLN A 16 -55.35 1.97 7.29
CA GLN A 16 -54.94 2.71 8.47
C GLN A 16 -54.96 1.85 9.76
N SER A 17 -55.94 0.94 9.88
CA SER A 17 -56.05 0.03 11.02
C SER A 17 -54.89 -0.97 11.08
N GLU A 18 -54.38 -1.41 9.94
CA GLU A 18 -53.19 -2.26 9.87
C GLU A 18 -51.94 -1.52 10.33
N VAL A 19 -51.75 -0.25 9.93
CA VAL A 19 -50.66 0.59 10.44
C VAL A 19 -50.72 0.70 11.96
N GLN A 20 -51.90 1.01 12.50
CA GLN A 20 -52.08 1.10 13.96
C GLN A 20 -51.77 -0.24 14.65
N THR A 21 -52.11 -1.36 14.03
CA THR A 21 -51.82 -2.69 14.56
C THR A 21 -50.32 -2.99 14.55
N LEU A 22 -49.61 -2.58 13.50
CA LEU A 22 -48.14 -2.70 13.43
C LEU A 22 -47.46 -1.89 14.53
N VAL A 23 -47.91 -0.65 14.73
CA VAL A 23 -47.40 0.25 15.78
C VAL A 23 -47.69 -0.31 17.17
N LYS A 24 -48.92 -0.75 17.45
CA LYS A 24 -49.30 -1.35 18.75
C LYS A 24 -48.48 -2.58 19.10
N ASN A 25 -48.10 -3.37 18.09
CA ASN A 25 -47.30 -4.58 18.27
C ASN A 25 -45.79 -4.32 18.16
N ASN A 26 -45.33 -3.06 18.15
CA ASN A 26 -43.92 -2.66 18.06
C ASN A 26 -43.19 -3.23 16.85
N TYR A 27 -43.86 -3.41 15.71
CA TYR A 27 -43.17 -3.68 14.45
C TYR A 27 -42.55 -2.37 13.93
N VAL A 28 -41.22 -2.30 13.94
CA VAL A 28 -40.45 -1.12 13.53
C VAL A 28 -39.83 -1.38 12.16
N PHE A 29 -39.98 -0.43 11.25
CA PHE A 29 -39.35 -0.41 9.94
C PHE A 29 -38.28 0.67 9.90
N ASP A 30 -37.23 0.45 9.10
CA ASP A 30 -36.15 1.45 8.95
C ASP A 30 -36.62 2.69 8.19
N ILE A 31 -37.48 2.51 7.18
CA ILE A 31 -37.96 3.57 6.30
C ILE A 31 -39.22 3.12 5.53
N VAL A 32 -40.12 4.07 5.26
CA VAL A 32 -41.25 3.89 4.35
C VAL A 32 -41.01 4.75 3.10
N ILE A 33 -41.09 4.14 1.92
CA ILE A 33 -40.96 4.85 0.64
C ILE A 33 -42.34 4.95 0.01
N ASN A 34 -42.85 6.17 -0.14
CA ASN A 34 -44.08 6.45 -0.85
C ASN A 34 -43.78 6.81 -2.31
N LEU A 35 -44.27 6.00 -3.25
CA LEU A 35 -44.13 6.26 -4.70
C LEU A 35 -45.30 7.12 -5.16
N LYS A 36 -45.10 8.45 -5.18
CA LYS A 36 -46.15 9.40 -5.53
C LYS A 36 -46.31 9.51 -7.04
N ILE A 37 -47.52 9.28 -7.53
CA ILE A 37 -47.89 9.41 -8.94
C ILE A 37 -49.23 10.13 -9.04
N GLU A 38 -49.44 10.88 -10.12
CA GLU A 38 -50.75 11.45 -10.42
C GLU A 38 -51.71 10.33 -10.89
N PRO A 39 -53.00 10.37 -10.49
CA PRO A 39 -53.95 9.30 -10.78
C PRO A 39 -54.11 9.07 -12.29
N ASP A 40 -54.15 10.14 -13.08
CA ASP A 40 -54.27 10.09 -14.55
C ASP A 40 -53.13 9.27 -15.18
N VAL A 41 -51.89 9.55 -14.77
CA VAL A 41 -50.69 8.84 -15.24
C VAL A 41 -50.67 7.39 -14.77
N ALA A 42 -51.26 7.09 -13.60
CA ALA A 42 -51.39 5.72 -13.12
C ALA A 42 -52.43 4.93 -13.93
N ALA A 43 -53.58 5.54 -14.23
CA ALA A 43 -54.61 4.94 -15.06
C ALA A 43 -54.09 4.65 -16.48
N GLU A 44 -53.38 5.58 -17.12
CA GLU A 44 -52.73 5.38 -18.42
C GLU A 44 -51.79 4.15 -18.44
N ARG A 45 -51.07 3.91 -17.34
CA ARG A 45 -50.15 2.74 -17.22
C ARG A 45 -50.88 1.41 -17.02
N LEU A 46 -52.07 1.44 -16.39
CA LEU A 46 -52.89 0.26 -16.11
C LEU A 46 -53.82 -0.11 -17.29
N LEU A 47 -54.18 0.87 -18.11
CA LEU A 47 -55.14 0.76 -19.20
C LEU A 47 -54.84 -0.41 -20.17
N PRO A 48 -53.60 -0.60 -20.68
CA PRO A 48 -53.29 -1.70 -21.59
C PRO A 48 -53.45 -3.08 -20.95
N GLY A 49 -53.24 -3.18 -19.63
CA GLY A 49 -53.40 -4.42 -18.87
C GLY A 49 -54.86 -4.76 -18.61
N LYS A 50 -55.67 -3.73 -18.29
CA LYS A 50 -57.12 -3.89 -18.06
C LYS A 50 -57.83 -4.28 -19.36
N ILE A 51 -57.53 -3.61 -20.48
CA ILE A 51 -58.11 -3.93 -21.79
C ILE A 51 -57.84 -5.39 -22.17
N LYS A 52 -56.57 -5.85 -22.08
CA LYS A 52 -56.22 -7.25 -22.39
C LYS A 52 -56.99 -8.26 -21.53
N LYS A 53 -57.13 -7.96 -20.23
CA LYS A 53 -57.83 -8.84 -19.29
C LYS A 53 -59.32 -8.92 -19.60
N GLU A 54 -59.96 -7.79 -19.89
CA GLU A 54 -61.37 -7.73 -20.27
C GLU A 54 -61.62 -8.33 -21.66
N GLU A 55 -60.71 -8.17 -22.61
CA GLU A 55 -60.76 -8.88 -23.90
C GLU A 55 -60.68 -10.40 -23.72
N GLU A 56 -59.80 -10.89 -22.85
CA GLU A 56 -59.69 -12.32 -22.54
C GLU A 56 -60.95 -12.85 -21.85
N LEU A 57 -61.50 -12.10 -20.89
CA LEU A 57 -62.77 -12.41 -20.22
C LEU A 57 -63.92 -12.43 -21.23
N TYR A 58 -63.98 -11.46 -22.14
CA TYR A 58 -64.98 -11.41 -23.20
C TYR A 58 -64.86 -12.61 -24.15
N LYS A 59 -63.65 -12.94 -24.61
CA LYS A 59 -63.39 -14.13 -25.43
C LYS A 59 -63.80 -15.41 -24.69
N GLN A 60 -63.54 -15.53 -23.39
CA GLN A 60 -63.99 -16.65 -22.57
C GLN A 60 -65.51 -16.71 -22.42
N ARG A 61 -66.19 -15.58 -22.25
CA ARG A 61 -67.66 -15.51 -22.19
C ARG A 61 -68.29 -15.94 -23.52
N MET A 62 -67.74 -15.49 -24.65
CA MET A 62 -68.18 -15.91 -25.99
C MET A 62 -68.00 -17.42 -26.23
N LEU A 63 -66.82 -17.96 -25.88
CA LEU A 63 -66.55 -19.41 -25.94
C LEU A 63 -67.48 -20.24 -25.04
N ASN A 64 -67.96 -19.68 -23.93
CA ASN A 64 -68.92 -20.32 -23.04
C ASN A 64 -70.38 -20.17 -23.51
N LYS A 65 -70.70 -19.09 -24.24
CA LYS A 65 -72.00 -18.89 -24.90
C LYS A 65 -72.19 -19.88 -26.05
N ASP A 66 -71.17 -20.08 -26.87
CA ASP A 66 -71.17 -21.07 -27.97
C ASP A 66 -71.29 -22.53 -27.51
N LYS A 67 -70.92 -22.83 -26.25
CA LYS A 67 -71.07 -24.19 -25.67
C LYS A 67 -72.45 -24.44 -25.05
N ASN A 68 -73.24 -23.39 -24.79
CA ASN A 68 -74.49 -23.45 -24.04
C ASN A 68 -75.74 -23.12 -24.88
N GLU A 69 -75.67 -23.25 -26.22
CA GLU A 69 -76.87 -23.20 -27.07
C GLU A 69 -77.74 -24.46 -26.92
N SER A 70 -78.42 -24.57 -25.78
CA SER A 70 -79.72 -25.25 -25.65
C SER A 70 -80.34 -24.90 -24.29
N LYS A 71 -80.85 -23.68 -24.16
CA LYS A 71 -82.12 -23.37 -23.47
C LYS A 71 -82.37 -21.87 -23.45
N ASP A 72 -83.54 -21.53 -23.96
CA ASP A 72 -84.15 -20.21 -23.93
C ASP A 72 -84.26 -19.65 -22.51
N SER A 73 -83.91 -18.39 -22.37
CA SER A 73 -84.73 -17.41 -21.65
C SER A 73 -84.24 -16.00 -21.97
N ASP A 74 -85.09 -15.27 -22.69
CA ASP A 74 -85.03 -13.82 -22.84
C ASP A 74 -85.00 -13.15 -21.46
N ASP A 75 -83.87 -12.55 -21.09
CA ASP A 75 -83.86 -11.41 -20.17
C ASP A 75 -82.57 -10.58 -20.32
N SER A 76 -82.70 -9.40 -20.95
CA SER A 76 -81.77 -8.25 -20.88
C SER A 76 -80.29 -8.44 -21.30
N SER A 77 -80.02 -8.58 -22.60
CA SER A 77 -78.65 -8.54 -23.15
C SER A 77 -78.28 -7.16 -23.72
N GLU A 78 -78.13 -6.16 -22.87
CA GLU A 78 -77.42 -4.90 -23.21
C GLU A 78 -76.08 -4.75 -22.42
N LYS A 79 -75.66 -5.76 -21.65
CA LYS A 79 -74.46 -5.71 -20.80
C LYS A 79 -73.29 -6.60 -21.26
N ASP A 80 -73.39 -7.19 -22.44
CA ASP A 80 -72.46 -8.20 -22.93
C ASP A 80 -71.71 -7.77 -24.20
N GLU A 81 -71.77 -6.49 -24.58
CA GLU A 81 -70.95 -5.97 -25.69
C GLU A 81 -69.65 -5.40 -25.15
N PHE A 82 -68.53 -5.82 -25.74
CA PHE A 82 -67.24 -5.19 -25.49
C PHE A 82 -67.32 -3.74 -26.02
N PRO A 83 -66.94 -2.72 -25.23
CA PRO A 83 -67.12 -1.33 -25.63
C PRO A 83 -66.52 -1.02 -27.02
N GLU A 84 -67.20 -0.21 -27.83
CA GLU A 84 -66.69 0.23 -29.14
C GLU A 84 -65.40 1.06 -29.00
N ASP A 85 -65.28 1.83 -27.92
CA ASP A 85 -64.04 2.49 -27.49
C ASP A 85 -63.65 2.06 -26.06
N PRO A 86 -62.86 0.98 -25.92
CA PRO A 86 -62.40 0.49 -24.63
C PRO A 86 -61.47 1.47 -23.92
N GLU A 87 -60.74 2.31 -24.66
CA GLU A 87 -59.75 3.21 -24.06
C GLU A 87 -60.45 4.32 -23.28
N GLU A 88 -61.47 4.96 -23.86
CA GLU A 88 -62.23 6.01 -23.20
C GLU A 88 -63.02 5.47 -22.00
N PHE A 89 -63.75 4.36 -22.19
CA PHE A 89 -64.61 3.77 -21.16
C PHE A 89 -63.84 3.32 -19.90
N TYR A 90 -62.74 2.59 -20.08
CA TYR A 90 -61.97 2.08 -18.94
C TYR A 90 -61.06 3.14 -18.31
N SER A 91 -60.76 4.25 -19.01
CA SER A 91 -59.95 5.33 -18.47
C SER A 91 -60.64 6.06 -17.32
N GLU A 92 -61.93 6.38 -17.44
CA GLU A 92 -62.71 7.05 -16.40
C GLU A 92 -62.84 6.18 -15.15
N GLU A 93 -63.19 4.90 -15.34
CA GLU A 93 -63.30 3.94 -14.24
C GLU A 93 -61.96 3.74 -13.51
N LEU A 94 -60.86 3.62 -14.26
CA LEU A 94 -59.52 3.48 -13.68
C LEU A 94 -59.07 4.74 -12.95
N ASN A 95 -59.40 5.93 -13.46
CA ASN A 95 -59.09 7.19 -12.79
C ASN A 95 -59.79 7.27 -11.43
N GLU A 96 -61.09 6.97 -11.38
CA GLU A 96 -61.81 6.94 -10.10
C GLU A 96 -61.23 5.91 -9.11
N GLU A 97 -60.84 4.72 -9.59
CA GLU A 97 -60.18 3.71 -8.76
C GLU A 97 -58.82 4.21 -8.23
N CYS A 98 -58.02 4.84 -9.09
CA CYS A 98 -56.71 5.39 -8.73
C CYS A 98 -56.83 6.55 -7.72
N GLU A 99 -57.85 7.40 -7.84
CA GLU A 99 -58.11 8.49 -6.87
C GLU A 99 -58.49 7.94 -5.49
N LYS A 100 -59.34 6.90 -5.45
CA LYS A 100 -59.72 6.22 -4.21
C LYS A 100 -58.50 5.59 -3.52
N GLU A 101 -57.62 4.93 -4.30
CA GLU A 101 -56.37 4.35 -3.78
C GLU A 101 -55.38 5.43 -3.32
N SER A 102 -55.21 6.51 -4.08
CA SER A 102 -54.34 7.64 -3.70
C SER A 102 -54.78 8.27 -2.37
N SER A 103 -56.09 8.42 -2.16
CA SER A 103 -56.66 8.89 -0.90
C SER A 103 -56.34 7.95 0.26
N ARG A 104 -56.50 6.63 0.06
CA ARG A 104 -56.15 5.60 1.07
C ARG A 104 -54.66 5.64 1.45
N ILE A 105 -53.77 5.77 0.45
CA ILE A 105 -52.32 5.86 0.68
C ILE A 105 -51.98 7.14 1.47
N GLY A 106 -52.65 8.26 1.16
CA GLY A 106 -52.49 9.52 1.90
C GLY A 106 -52.85 9.39 3.38
N ASP A 107 -53.97 8.73 3.70
CA ASP A 107 -54.39 8.45 5.09
C ASP A 107 -53.38 7.53 5.81
N MET A 108 -52.76 6.62 5.06
CA MET A 108 -51.75 5.70 5.58
C MET A 108 -50.44 6.41 5.90
N VAL A 109 -49.95 7.26 4.99
CA VAL A 109 -48.73 8.05 5.15
C VAL A 109 -48.85 9.01 6.33
N SER A 110 -49.96 9.73 6.44
CA SER A 110 -50.22 10.64 7.57
C SER A 110 -50.25 9.89 8.90
N SER A 111 -50.69 8.63 8.91
CA SER A 111 -50.65 7.78 10.10
C SER A 111 -49.22 7.39 10.48
N PHE A 112 -48.36 7.08 9.52
CA PHE A 112 -46.94 6.82 9.81
C PHE A 112 -46.24 8.06 10.39
N GLU A 113 -46.50 9.24 9.81
CA GLU A 113 -45.92 10.51 10.28
C GLU A 113 -46.38 10.89 11.71
N ASN A 114 -47.63 10.61 12.05
CA ASN A 114 -48.19 10.97 13.35
C ASN A 114 -47.87 9.98 14.48
N TYR A 115 -47.85 8.68 14.18
CA TYR A 115 -47.75 7.63 15.21
C TYR A 115 -46.34 7.07 15.39
N THR A 116 -45.39 7.35 14.47
CA THR A 116 -44.08 6.72 14.50
C THR A 116 -42.92 7.68 14.23
N LEU A 117 -41.75 7.37 14.78
CA LEU A 117 -40.48 8.03 14.44
C LEU A 117 -39.91 7.52 13.10
N ILE A 118 -40.68 6.74 12.33
CA ILE A 118 -40.21 6.12 11.10
C ILE A 118 -40.19 7.18 9.99
N PRO A 119 -39.05 7.37 9.30
CA PRO A 119 -38.97 8.34 8.23
C PRO A 119 -39.79 7.89 7.02
N VAL A 120 -40.72 8.73 6.58
CA VAL A 120 -41.42 8.57 5.29
C VAL A 120 -40.72 9.41 4.23
N GLN A 121 -40.45 8.82 3.07
CA GLN A 121 -39.81 9.50 1.95
C GLN A 121 -40.66 9.41 0.68
N GLU A 122 -41.04 10.57 0.15
CA GLU A 122 -41.80 10.65 -1.10
C GLU A 122 -40.88 10.63 -2.32
N VAL A 123 -41.17 9.74 -3.27
CA VAL A 123 -40.46 9.60 -4.54
C VAL A 123 -41.47 9.70 -5.68
N GLU A 124 -41.36 10.77 -6.45
CA GLU A 124 -42.14 10.99 -7.67
C GLU A 124 -41.91 9.88 -8.71
N ALA A 125 -42.96 9.13 -9.03
CA ALA A 125 -42.94 7.93 -9.85
C ALA A 125 -43.47 8.14 -11.29
N GLY A 126 -43.74 9.39 -11.70
CA GLY A 126 -44.19 9.75 -13.05
C GLY A 126 -43.14 9.54 -14.15
N ARG A 127 -41.87 9.31 -13.79
CA ARG A 127 -40.76 9.12 -14.75
C ARG A 127 -40.51 7.64 -15.08
N CYS A 128 -39.58 7.38 -16.00
CA CYS A 128 -39.11 6.03 -16.26
C CYS A 128 -38.41 5.40 -15.03
N LEU A 129 -38.35 4.07 -15.00
CA LEU A 129 -37.96 3.27 -13.84
C LEU A 129 -36.50 3.52 -13.37
N ARG A 130 -35.58 3.83 -14.30
CA ARG A 130 -34.14 3.99 -14.02
C ARG A 130 -33.82 5.18 -13.08
N PRO A 131 -34.33 6.41 -13.33
CA PRO A 131 -34.24 7.53 -12.39
C PRO A 131 -34.83 7.25 -11.00
N ILE A 132 -35.97 6.55 -10.94
CA ILE A 132 -36.68 6.23 -9.69
C ILE A 132 -35.80 5.30 -8.83
N ILE A 133 -35.30 4.21 -9.42
CA ILE A 133 -34.38 3.30 -8.73
C ILE A 133 -33.13 4.02 -8.24
N TYR A 134 -32.56 4.92 -9.04
CA TYR A 134 -31.38 5.68 -8.61
C TYR A 134 -31.67 6.58 -7.40
N LYS A 135 -32.82 7.27 -7.40
CA LYS A 135 -33.26 8.12 -6.27
C LYS A 135 -33.52 7.29 -5.02
N ILE A 136 -34.21 6.16 -5.14
CA ILE A 136 -34.44 5.20 -4.04
C ILE A 136 -33.12 4.66 -3.50
N LYS A 137 -32.20 4.20 -4.35
CA LYS A 137 -30.87 3.75 -3.93
C LYS A 137 -30.10 4.82 -3.16
N ARG A 138 -30.25 6.10 -3.54
CA ARG A 138 -29.62 7.22 -2.83
C ARG A 138 -30.25 7.46 -1.45
N ILE A 139 -31.57 7.33 -1.34
CA ILE A 139 -32.33 7.46 -0.08
C ILE A 139 -31.98 6.31 0.87
N LEU A 140 -31.92 5.08 0.35
CA LEU A 140 -31.64 3.87 1.12
C LEU A 140 -30.15 3.70 1.47
N ARG A 141 -29.25 4.45 0.83
CA ARG A 141 -27.80 4.32 1.02
C ARG A 141 -27.35 4.37 2.49
N PRO A 142 -27.84 5.28 3.35
CA PRO A 142 -27.46 5.33 4.76
C PRO A 142 -27.88 4.07 5.52
N TYR A 143 -29.08 3.57 5.24
CA TYR A 143 -29.60 2.35 5.86
C TYR A 143 -28.79 1.15 5.38
N ILE A 144 -28.65 0.94 4.07
CA ILE A 144 -28.02 -0.25 3.48
C ILE A 144 -26.50 -0.32 3.71
N GLN A 145 -25.77 0.80 3.61
CA GLN A 145 -24.30 0.81 3.65
C GLN A 145 -23.71 1.09 5.04
N CYS A 146 -24.50 1.57 6.01
CA CYS A 146 -24.03 1.99 7.34
C CYS A 146 -24.67 1.14 8.46
N HIS A 147 -25.02 -0.11 8.16
CA HIS A 147 -26.14 -0.85 8.75
C HIS A 147 -26.03 -1.27 10.23
N ASP A 148 -24.90 -1.13 10.92
CA ASP A 148 -24.72 -1.91 12.16
C ASP A 148 -25.13 -1.21 13.47
N SER A 149 -25.27 0.13 13.53
CA SER A 149 -25.90 0.76 14.71
C SER A 149 -26.29 2.24 14.56
N LEU A 150 -27.58 2.52 14.46
CA LEU A 150 -28.17 3.87 14.57
C LEU A 150 -28.00 4.50 15.97
N LEU A 151 -27.67 3.68 16.98
CA LEU A 151 -27.47 4.10 18.37
C LEU A 151 -26.02 4.51 18.66
N THR A 152 -25.12 4.36 17.69
CA THR A 152 -23.74 4.79 17.88
C THR A 152 -23.59 6.27 17.57
N HIS A 153 -23.17 7.02 18.57
CA HIS A 153 -22.88 8.45 18.45
C HIS A 153 -21.44 8.69 18.87
N THR A 154 -20.82 9.67 18.24
CA THR A 154 -19.46 10.05 18.55
C THR A 154 -19.46 11.34 19.36
N ILE A 155 -18.72 11.39 20.46
CA ILE A 155 -18.67 12.56 21.34
C ILE A 155 -17.32 13.24 21.16
N PRO A 156 -17.26 14.47 20.60
CA PRO A 156 -16.00 15.19 20.44
C PRO A 156 -15.46 15.64 21.81
N ILE A 157 -14.16 15.49 22.02
CA ILE A 157 -13.47 15.81 23.28
C ILE A 157 -12.18 16.58 22.99
N ASP A 158 -11.67 17.31 23.97
CA ASP A 158 -10.38 17.99 23.89
C ASP A 158 -9.19 17.03 24.05
N THR A 159 -8.01 17.43 23.58
CA THR A 159 -6.81 16.57 23.64
C THR A 159 -6.37 16.26 25.06
N VAL A 160 -6.44 17.25 25.96
CA VAL A 160 -6.01 17.11 27.35
C VAL A 160 -6.91 16.14 28.11
N THR A 161 -8.23 16.24 27.91
CA THR A 161 -9.21 15.36 28.55
C THR A 161 -9.15 13.94 27.99
N ALA A 162 -8.89 13.79 26.69
CA ALA A 162 -8.64 12.48 26.08
C ALA A 162 -7.41 11.78 26.67
N GLU A 163 -6.29 12.50 26.82
CA GLU A 163 -5.07 11.93 27.42
C GLU A 163 -5.28 11.57 28.90
N LEU A 164 -5.99 12.39 29.66
CA LEU A 164 -6.37 12.10 31.05
C LEU A 164 -7.23 10.82 31.16
N TYR A 165 -8.22 10.64 30.25
CA TYR A 165 -9.08 9.45 30.26
C TYR A 165 -8.32 8.17 29.93
N ILE A 166 -7.32 8.26 29.06
CA ILE A 166 -6.42 7.13 28.74
C ILE A 166 -5.53 6.82 29.94
N GLU A 167 -4.92 7.83 30.56
CA GLU A 167 -4.02 7.66 31.72
C GLU A 167 -4.76 7.08 32.93
N LYS A 168 -6.00 7.52 33.17
CA LYS A 168 -6.86 7.01 34.25
C LYS A 168 -7.55 5.68 33.91
N GLY A 169 -7.41 5.18 32.68
CA GLY A 169 -8.03 3.93 32.22
C GLY A 169 -9.56 3.97 32.11
N ILE A 170 -10.17 5.16 32.06
CA ILE A 170 -11.63 5.34 31.92
C ILE A 170 -12.09 4.93 30.52
N LYS A 171 -11.27 5.24 29.50
CA LYS A 171 -11.49 4.86 28.11
C LYS A 171 -10.20 4.30 27.52
N LYS A 172 -10.32 3.38 26.57
CA LYS A 172 -9.19 2.73 25.90
C LYS A 172 -8.79 3.50 24.65
N LEU A 173 -7.51 3.45 24.30
CA LEU A 173 -7.08 3.95 22.98
C LEU A 173 -7.58 2.98 21.90
N SER A 174 -8.05 3.52 20.77
CA SER A 174 -8.47 2.68 19.65
C SER A 174 -7.31 1.86 19.07
N LYS A 175 -7.61 0.78 18.35
CA LYS A 175 -6.63 -0.02 17.60
C LYS A 175 -5.82 0.78 16.57
N PHE A 176 -6.31 1.94 16.17
CA PHE A 176 -5.63 2.86 15.26
C PHE A 176 -4.67 3.83 15.97
N GLY A 177 -4.55 3.76 17.30
CA GLY A 177 -3.72 4.67 18.06
C GLY A 177 -4.12 6.14 17.88
N LYS A 178 -3.14 6.98 17.54
CA LYS A 178 -3.35 8.42 17.19
C LYS A 178 -3.63 8.63 15.69
N THR A 179 -3.79 7.57 14.92
CA THR A 179 -4.04 7.64 13.47
C THR A 179 -5.53 7.70 13.19
N CYS A 180 -5.91 8.55 12.24
CA CYS A 180 -7.30 8.73 11.82
C CYS A 180 -7.72 7.62 10.83
N PRO A 181 -8.71 6.77 11.18
CA PRO A 181 -9.15 5.64 10.35
C PRO A 181 -9.60 6.08 8.95
N VAL A 182 -10.32 7.20 8.87
CA VAL A 182 -10.82 7.74 7.59
C VAL A 182 -9.70 8.09 6.62
N THR A 183 -8.62 8.67 7.13
CA THR A 183 -7.47 9.05 6.32
C THR A 183 -6.53 7.89 6.07
N LEU A 184 -6.50 6.92 7.01
CA LEU A 184 -5.77 5.69 6.85
C LEU A 184 -6.31 4.90 5.65
N GLU A 185 -7.63 4.74 5.54
CA GLU A 185 -8.27 4.06 4.41
C GLU A 185 -7.92 4.69 3.05
N ARG A 186 -7.89 6.03 2.99
CA ARG A 186 -7.58 6.75 1.75
C ARG A 186 -6.13 6.60 1.32
N ASN A 187 -5.22 6.60 2.28
CA ASN A 187 -3.79 6.55 1.98
C ASN A 187 -3.25 5.12 2.00
N LYS A 188 -3.94 4.16 2.63
CA LYS A 188 -3.52 2.76 2.90
C LYS A 188 -2.28 2.59 3.79
N TYR A 189 -1.58 3.67 4.13
CA TYR A 189 -0.44 3.67 5.04
C TYR A 189 -0.47 4.87 5.97
N GLU A 190 0.15 4.74 7.13
CA GLU A 190 0.27 5.84 8.07
C GLU A 190 1.26 6.89 7.56
N ASN A 191 0.84 8.14 7.63
CA ASN A 191 1.59 9.28 7.14
C ASN A 191 1.39 10.45 8.08
N LYS A 192 2.21 11.50 7.94
CA LYS A 192 1.94 12.80 8.57
C LYS A 192 0.51 13.28 8.31
N LYS A 193 -0.07 12.95 7.14
CA LYS A 193 -1.45 13.31 6.75
C LYS A 193 -2.54 12.47 7.43
N THR A 194 -2.20 11.30 7.98
CA THR A 194 -3.15 10.41 8.66
C THR A 194 -3.17 10.61 10.16
N ILE A 195 -2.17 11.25 10.77
CA ILE A 195 -2.16 11.57 12.20
C ILE A 195 -3.38 12.45 12.53
N GLY A 196 -4.19 11.96 13.47
CA GLY A 196 -5.37 12.62 14.01
C GLY A 196 -5.02 13.70 15.03
N ARG A 197 -5.84 14.74 15.08
CA ARG A 197 -5.70 15.86 16.03
C ARG A 197 -6.93 16.08 16.89
N LEU A 198 -8.08 15.56 16.46
CA LEU A 198 -9.37 15.72 17.10
C LEU A 198 -9.76 14.39 17.74
N PRO A 199 -9.61 14.23 19.06
CA PRO A 199 -10.06 13.02 19.73
C PRO A 199 -11.58 13.01 19.84
N VAL A 200 -12.15 11.83 19.65
CA VAL A 200 -13.58 11.58 19.69
C VAL A 200 -13.81 10.28 20.45
N ILE A 201 -14.77 10.26 21.37
CA ILE A 201 -15.20 9.01 22.02
C ILE A 201 -16.16 8.28 21.09
N TYR A 202 -15.87 7.00 20.89
CA TYR A 202 -16.74 6.04 20.27
C TYR A 202 -16.80 4.78 21.16
N ASN A 203 -17.95 4.54 21.77
CA ASN A 203 -18.15 3.50 22.79
C ASN A 203 -17.11 3.61 23.92
N ASP A 204 -16.26 2.59 24.08
CA ASP A 204 -15.17 2.56 25.07
C ASP A 204 -13.82 3.03 24.54
N TYR A 205 -13.77 3.48 23.29
CA TYR A 205 -12.55 3.87 22.62
C TYR A 205 -12.45 5.38 22.41
N ILE A 206 -11.23 5.91 22.53
CA ILE A 206 -10.84 7.23 22.06
C ILE A 206 -10.18 7.07 20.69
N ILE A 207 -10.73 7.75 19.69
CA ILE A 207 -10.27 7.73 18.29
C ILE A 207 -9.79 9.14 17.93
N TYR A 208 -8.61 9.25 17.33
CA TYR A 208 -8.07 10.53 16.88
C TYR A 208 -8.39 10.76 15.40
N LEU A 209 -9.28 11.70 15.10
CA LEU A 209 -9.66 12.07 13.74
C LEU A 209 -8.84 13.25 13.24
N ARG A 210 -8.61 13.32 11.93
CA ARG A 210 -7.73 14.34 11.31
C ARG A 210 -8.32 15.74 11.45
N ASN A 211 -9.50 15.94 10.88
CA ASN A 211 -10.23 17.21 10.77
C ASN A 211 -11.73 16.96 10.98
N LYS A 212 -12.52 18.02 11.21
CA LYS A 212 -14.00 17.94 11.34
C LYS A 212 -14.70 17.28 10.15
N SER A 213 -14.13 17.37 8.94
CA SER A 213 -14.66 16.67 7.76
C SER A 213 -14.56 15.15 7.92
N CYS A 214 -13.41 14.65 8.36
CA CYS A 214 -13.22 13.22 8.65
C CYS A 214 -14.10 12.76 9.82
N GLN A 215 -14.39 13.63 10.79
CA GLN A 215 -15.33 13.32 11.85
C GLN A 215 -16.74 13.05 11.31
N LYS A 216 -17.28 13.94 10.48
CA LYS A 216 -18.59 13.75 9.86
C LYS A 216 -18.66 12.51 8.97
N GLU A 217 -17.56 12.18 8.29
CA GLU A 217 -17.46 10.98 7.46
C GLU A 217 -17.39 9.71 8.31
N PHE A 218 -16.64 9.74 9.41
CA PHE A 218 -16.59 8.66 10.39
C PHE A 218 -17.96 8.43 11.05
N GLU A 219 -18.63 9.50 11.48
CA GLU A 219 -19.99 9.46 12.04
C GLU A 219 -21.01 8.84 11.08
N ARG A 220 -20.84 9.04 9.77
CA ARG A 220 -21.72 8.44 8.76
C ARG A 220 -21.54 6.93 8.63
N ASN A 221 -20.35 6.39 8.88
CA ASN A 221 -20.08 4.96 8.69
C ASN A 221 -19.08 4.42 9.72
N THR A 222 -19.46 4.49 11.00
CA THR A 222 -18.58 4.16 12.13
C THR A 222 -18.10 2.70 12.08
N TYR A 223 -18.99 1.77 11.70
CA TYR A 223 -18.68 0.35 11.61
C TYR A 223 -17.62 0.03 10.55
N TYR A 224 -17.75 0.58 9.33
CA TYR A 224 -16.80 0.37 8.25
C TYR A 224 -15.38 0.80 8.68
N TYR A 225 -15.24 1.98 9.25
CA TYR A 225 -13.94 2.49 9.70
C TYR A 225 -13.40 1.73 10.91
N MET A 226 -14.27 1.30 11.84
CA MET A 226 -13.83 0.58 13.04
C MET A 226 -13.42 -0.87 12.74
N ASN A 227 -13.90 -1.48 11.66
CA ASN A 227 -13.53 -2.84 11.26
C ASN A 227 -12.40 -2.92 10.24
N GLN A 228 -11.76 -1.80 9.93
CA GLN A 228 -10.53 -1.81 9.14
C GLN A 228 -9.43 -2.64 9.82
N PRO A 229 -8.52 -3.25 9.06
CA PRO A 229 -7.35 -3.89 9.65
C PRO A 229 -6.58 -2.88 10.50
N GLU A 230 -5.91 -3.37 11.55
CA GLU A 230 -5.05 -2.53 12.37
C GLU A 230 -3.96 -1.89 11.48
N PRO A 231 -3.60 -0.62 11.73
CA PRO A 231 -2.56 0.03 10.96
C PRO A 231 -1.27 -0.75 11.14
N GLU A 232 -0.62 -1.03 10.01
CA GLU A 232 0.65 -1.72 10.03
C GLU A 232 1.74 -0.83 10.67
N PRO A 233 2.69 -1.41 11.43
CA PRO A 233 3.70 -0.64 12.13
C PRO A 233 4.51 0.21 11.15
N VAL A 234 4.71 1.47 11.49
CA VAL A 234 5.37 2.44 10.61
C VAL A 234 6.88 2.35 10.78
N VAL A 235 7.56 2.07 9.67
CA VAL A 235 9.01 2.22 9.58
C VAL A 235 9.36 3.70 9.72
N LYS A 236 10.21 4.02 10.70
CA LYS A 236 10.68 5.39 10.92
C LYS A 236 11.93 5.63 10.07
N PRO A 237 12.04 6.80 9.40
CA PRO A 237 13.15 7.06 8.51
C PRO A 237 14.47 7.16 9.29
N GLN A 238 15.50 6.47 8.80
CA GLN A 238 16.86 6.48 9.35
C GLN A 238 17.83 6.84 8.22
N ILE A 239 18.24 8.09 8.14
CA ILE A 239 18.86 8.63 6.93
C ILE A 239 20.20 9.25 7.28
N ILE A 240 21.20 9.01 6.43
CA ILE A 240 22.46 9.74 6.46
C ILE A 240 22.51 10.66 5.24
N VAL A 241 22.94 11.90 5.41
CA VAL A 241 23.24 12.81 4.31
C VAL A 241 24.74 13.08 4.27
N THR A 242 25.36 12.77 3.14
CA THR A 242 26.80 12.92 2.91
C THR A 242 27.06 13.65 1.58
N GLY A 243 28.29 14.12 1.41
CA GLY A 243 28.70 14.88 0.23
C GLY A 243 29.86 15.81 0.54
N LEU A 244 30.48 16.35 -0.52
CA LEU A 244 31.56 17.32 -0.40
C LEU A 244 31.14 18.54 0.46
N PRO A 245 32.11 19.25 1.07
CA PRO A 245 31.87 20.57 1.66
C PRO A 245 31.12 21.49 0.67
N MET A 246 30.32 22.43 1.17
CA MET A 246 29.54 23.37 0.33
C MET A 246 28.52 22.77 -0.67
N SER A 247 28.28 21.46 -0.64
CA SER A 247 27.23 20.82 -1.45
C SER A 247 25.79 21.20 -1.04
N GLY A 248 25.60 21.75 0.16
CA GLY A 248 24.29 22.06 0.72
C GLY A 248 23.68 20.93 1.55
N LYS A 249 24.47 19.90 1.89
CA LYS A 249 24.06 18.75 2.72
C LYS A 249 23.38 19.14 4.04
N THR A 250 23.95 20.06 4.81
CA THR A 250 23.41 20.49 6.11
C THR A 250 22.04 21.13 5.98
N ASN A 251 21.85 21.98 4.96
CA ASN A 251 20.56 22.59 4.68
C ASN A 251 19.53 21.54 4.24
N LEU A 252 19.94 20.56 3.44
CA LEU A 252 19.10 19.44 3.04
C LEU A 252 18.70 18.60 4.25
N ALA A 253 19.66 18.15 5.06
CA ALA A 253 19.45 17.29 6.23
C ALA A 253 18.48 17.93 7.23
N PHE A 254 18.70 19.21 7.58
CA PHE A 254 17.81 19.96 8.47
C PHE A 254 16.39 20.08 7.92
N ASN A 255 16.25 20.45 6.65
CA ASN A 255 14.93 20.57 6.01
C ASN A 255 14.22 19.22 5.85
N LEU A 256 14.97 18.17 5.56
CA LEU A 256 14.48 16.81 5.42
C LEU A 256 13.95 16.29 6.75
N ALA A 257 14.72 16.46 7.83
CA ALA A 257 14.29 16.12 9.19
C ALA A 257 12.95 16.81 9.55
N LYS A 258 12.83 18.11 9.27
CA LYS A 258 11.59 18.87 9.50
C LYS A 258 10.39 18.37 8.68
N LEU A 259 10.62 17.95 7.43
CA LEU A 259 9.56 17.40 6.57
C LEU A 259 9.08 16.03 7.05
N LEU A 260 10.03 15.15 7.38
CA LEU A 260 9.79 13.79 7.83
C LEU A 260 9.37 13.70 9.29
N HIS A 261 9.48 14.80 10.05
CA HIS A 261 9.35 14.84 11.51
C HIS A 261 10.37 13.96 12.25
N ALA A 262 11.51 13.70 11.62
CA ALA A 262 12.64 13.01 12.22
C ALA A 262 13.51 13.97 13.05
N GLU A 263 14.30 13.41 13.96
CA GLU A 263 15.28 14.20 14.72
C GLU A 263 16.48 14.54 13.83
N TYR A 264 16.91 15.81 13.81
CA TYR A 264 18.12 16.23 13.13
C TYR A 264 19.32 16.02 14.06
N ILE A 265 20.29 15.23 13.64
CA ILE A 265 21.39 14.78 14.50
C ILE A 265 22.74 15.14 13.85
N THR A 266 23.62 15.71 14.66
CA THR A 266 25.05 15.90 14.35
C THR A 266 25.86 15.41 15.55
N ILE A 267 27.09 14.93 15.31
CA ILE A 267 27.98 14.48 16.39
C ILE A 267 28.25 15.59 17.43
N PRO A 268 28.54 16.85 17.04
CA PRO A 268 28.71 17.94 18.01
C PRO A 268 27.47 18.18 18.87
N ASN A 269 26.27 18.17 18.28
CA ASN A 269 25.03 18.37 19.04
C ASN A 269 24.79 17.21 20.02
N ILE A 270 25.10 15.97 19.62
CA ILE A 270 25.01 14.81 20.53
C ILE A 270 25.89 15.02 21.76
N ILE A 271 27.16 15.40 21.54
CA ILE A 271 28.12 15.57 22.63
C ILE A 271 27.68 16.72 23.54
N GLN A 272 27.23 17.84 22.98
CA GLN A 272 26.70 18.98 23.74
C GLN A 272 25.47 18.58 24.55
N ASP A 273 24.47 17.93 23.93
CA ASP A 273 23.26 17.48 24.60
C ASP A 273 23.55 16.51 25.76
N LEU A 274 24.56 15.65 25.62
CA LEU A 274 24.99 14.72 26.68
C LEU A 274 25.69 15.43 27.84
N ILE A 275 26.47 16.48 27.54
CA ILE A 275 27.16 17.30 28.55
C ILE A 275 26.14 18.15 29.32
N ASP A 276 25.19 18.77 28.60
CA ASP A 276 24.17 19.68 29.13
C ASP A 276 23.09 18.97 29.93
N ALA A 277 22.74 17.73 29.56
CA ALA A 277 21.81 16.90 30.34
C ALA A 277 22.36 16.49 31.72
N ASP A 278 23.65 16.73 31.98
CA ASP A 278 24.40 16.38 33.19
C ASP A 278 24.13 14.95 33.70
N GLU A 279 23.96 14.03 32.75
CA GLU A 279 23.78 12.61 33.06
C GLU A 279 25.07 12.08 33.70
N LYS A 280 24.98 11.54 34.93
CA LYS A 280 26.12 10.98 35.68
C LYS A 280 26.54 9.60 35.16
N THR A 281 26.65 9.42 33.85
CA THR A 281 27.15 8.18 33.25
C THR A 281 28.69 8.21 33.19
N GLU A 282 29.32 7.05 33.35
CA GLU A 282 30.79 6.93 33.26
C GLU A 282 31.31 7.43 31.90
N MET A 283 30.53 7.17 30.85
CA MET A 283 30.82 7.60 29.49
C MET A 283 30.86 9.13 29.35
N VAL A 284 29.85 9.84 29.84
CA VAL A 284 29.81 11.32 29.80
C VAL A 284 30.95 11.92 30.63
N GLN A 285 31.31 11.30 31.76
CA GLN A 285 32.47 11.73 32.54
C GLN A 285 33.79 11.55 31.78
N LYS A 286 33.97 10.43 31.05
CA LYS A 286 35.14 10.22 30.20
C LYS A 286 35.21 11.27 29.10
N ILE A 287 34.10 11.52 28.41
CA ILE A 287 34.00 12.57 27.39
C ILE A 287 34.38 13.94 27.97
N LYS A 288 33.80 14.34 29.12
CA LYS A 288 34.12 15.60 29.79
C LYS A 288 35.61 15.71 30.10
N ARG A 289 36.25 14.65 30.63
CA ARG A 289 37.69 14.63 30.96
C ARG A 289 38.56 14.84 29.72
N ILE A 290 38.30 14.11 28.64
CA ILE A 290 39.08 14.18 27.39
C ILE A 290 38.93 15.57 26.77
N LEU A 291 37.69 16.10 26.70
CA LEU A 291 37.44 17.43 26.14
C LEU A 291 38.06 18.55 26.99
N TYR A 292 38.02 18.47 28.33
CA TYR A 292 38.69 19.44 29.20
C TYR A 292 40.22 19.35 29.14
N ALA A 293 40.78 18.21 28.76
CA ALA A 293 42.21 18.07 28.48
C ALA A 293 42.60 18.67 27.11
N GLY A 294 41.62 19.00 26.25
CA GLY A 294 41.86 19.49 24.89
C GLY A 294 42.22 18.38 23.89
N GLU A 295 41.95 17.12 24.23
CA GLU A 295 42.19 15.95 23.38
C GLU A 295 40.98 15.63 22.49
N GLU A 296 41.23 14.93 21.38
CA GLU A 296 40.17 14.43 20.49
C GLU A 296 39.47 13.19 21.06
N LEU A 297 38.19 13.03 20.75
CA LEU A 297 37.43 11.85 21.16
C LEU A 297 37.73 10.67 20.24
N SER A 298 37.90 9.48 20.81
CA SER A 298 38.06 8.26 20.01
C SER A 298 36.77 7.90 19.28
N ASP A 299 36.92 7.26 18.11
CA ASP A 299 35.80 6.83 17.27
C ASP A 299 34.83 5.90 18.02
N GLU A 300 35.35 5.04 18.91
CA GLU A 300 34.53 4.15 19.73
C GLU A 300 33.63 4.91 20.69
N LEU A 301 34.15 5.97 21.35
CA LEU A 301 33.38 6.79 22.27
C LEU A 301 32.32 7.62 21.52
N ILE A 302 32.65 8.13 20.33
CA ILE A 302 31.70 8.88 19.49
C ILE A 302 30.52 7.98 19.08
N ILE A 303 30.78 6.75 18.68
CA ILE A 303 29.74 5.83 18.21
C ILE A 303 28.92 5.28 19.38
N GLU A 304 29.54 5.08 20.55
CA GLU A 304 28.81 4.79 21.78
C GLU A 304 27.86 5.96 22.13
N ALA A 305 28.30 7.21 21.96
CA ALA A 305 27.49 8.40 22.21
C ALA A 305 26.29 8.44 21.28
N LEU A 306 26.57 8.25 19.98
CA LEU A 306 25.56 8.16 18.94
C LEU A 306 24.54 7.07 19.29
N ARG A 307 24.99 5.87 19.66
CA ARG A 307 24.11 4.75 20.04
C ARG A 307 23.16 5.13 21.17
N VAL A 308 23.67 5.72 22.25
CA VAL A 308 22.86 6.15 23.40
C VAL A 308 21.82 7.18 22.97
N THR A 309 22.20 8.16 22.15
CA THR A 309 21.26 9.16 21.64
C THR A 309 20.20 8.56 20.73
N LEU A 310 20.56 7.61 19.86
CA LEU A 310 19.61 6.93 18.97
C LEU A 310 18.60 6.07 19.72
N LEU A 311 18.95 5.59 20.93
CA LEU A 311 18.04 4.86 21.83
C LEU A 311 17.05 5.76 22.60
N ARG A 312 17.16 7.09 22.50
CA ARG A 312 16.20 7.99 23.15
C ARG A 312 14.82 7.87 22.49
N THR A 313 13.75 8.05 23.28
CA THR A 313 12.34 7.89 22.84
C THR A 313 11.98 8.75 21.63
N ARG A 314 12.60 9.93 21.49
CA ARG A 314 12.40 10.81 20.33
C ARG A 314 12.91 10.16 19.04
N CYS A 315 14.15 9.66 19.04
CA CYS A 315 14.78 9.01 17.89
C CYS A 315 14.05 7.71 17.51
N ILE A 316 13.69 6.88 18.49
CA ILE A 316 12.93 5.64 18.24
C ILE A 316 11.54 5.95 17.67
N GLY A 317 10.84 6.94 18.24
CA GLY A 317 9.46 7.25 17.83
C GLY A 317 9.33 8.00 16.51
N ARG A 318 10.35 8.78 16.12
CA ARG A 318 10.32 9.68 14.97
C ARG A 318 11.27 9.31 13.83
N GLY A 319 12.30 8.51 14.12
CA GLY A 319 13.44 8.34 13.22
C GLY A 319 14.42 9.51 13.34
N TRP A 320 15.47 9.46 12.54
CA TRP A 320 16.58 10.40 12.61
C TRP A 320 17.20 10.66 11.24
N VAL A 321 17.76 11.86 11.09
CA VAL A 321 18.58 12.27 9.94
C VAL A 321 19.93 12.71 10.48
N LEU A 322 20.97 11.94 10.15
CA LEU A 322 22.34 12.17 10.56
C LEU A 322 23.07 12.95 9.46
N ASP A 323 23.64 14.08 9.83
CA ASP A 323 24.35 14.97 8.90
C ASP A 323 25.85 14.74 8.97
N ASN A 324 26.43 14.34 7.84
CA ASN A 324 27.87 14.26 7.60
C ASN A 324 28.64 13.34 8.58
N PHE A 325 28.08 12.16 8.89
CA PHE A 325 28.74 11.07 9.61
C PHE A 325 28.28 9.73 9.04
N PRO A 326 29.15 8.72 8.86
CA PRO A 326 30.58 8.65 9.25
C PRO A 326 31.51 9.46 8.34
N LEU A 327 32.70 9.79 8.85
CA LEU A 327 33.76 10.50 8.12
C LEU A 327 34.84 9.56 7.58
N ASN A 328 35.11 8.47 8.31
CA ASN A 328 36.17 7.51 8.00
C ASN A 328 35.61 6.08 7.88
N VAL A 329 36.34 5.19 7.21
CA VAL A 329 35.95 3.78 7.04
C VAL A 329 35.81 3.06 8.40
N HIS A 330 36.74 3.27 9.34
CA HIS A 330 36.67 2.69 10.70
C HIS A 330 35.38 3.06 11.44
N GLN A 331 34.92 4.30 11.30
CA GLN A 331 33.66 4.74 11.90
C GLN A 331 32.46 4.01 11.29
N ALA A 332 32.45 3.80 9.97
CA ALA A 332 31.40 3.05 9.28
C ALA A 332 31.35 1.57 9.74
N GLU A 333 32.52 0.93 9.87
CA GLU A 333 32.63 -0.45 10.39
C GLU A 333 32.12 -0.55 11.83
N LEU A 334 32.50 0.40 12.69
CA LEU A 334 32.01 0.47 14.06
C LEU A 334 30.49 0.70 14.12
N MET A 335 29.92 1.54 13.24
CA MET A 335 28.46 1.71 13.15
C MET A 335 27.77 0.38 12.88
N ILE A 336 28.27 -0.44 11.95
CA ILE A 336 27.74 -1.78 11.67
C ILE A 336 27.89 -2.69 12.89
N LYS A 337 29.06 -2.69 13.53
CA LYS A 337 29.31 -3.49 14.74
C LYS A 337 28.32 -3.18 15.86
N TYR A 338 27.89 -1.93 15.99
CA TYR A 338 26.88 -1.49 16.96
C TYR A 338 25.44 -1.54 16.45
N ASN A 339 25.19 -2.17 15.28
CA ASN A 339 23.88 -2.27 14.61
C ASN A 339 23.21 -0.92 14.33
N ILE A 340 24.00 0.11 14.02
CA ILE A 340 23.52 1.41 13.56
C ILE A 340 23.57 1.39 12.03
N ILE A 341 22.53 0.85 11.42
CA ILE A 341 22.43 0.70 9.96
C ILE A 341 21.39 1.69 9.44
N PRO A 342 21.77 2.67 8.60
CA PRO A 342 20.81 3.59 8.02
C PRO A 342 19.93 2.86 7.00
N GLN A 343 18.68 3.30 6.89
CA GLN A 343 17.79 2.87 5.81
C GLN A 343 18.26 3.41 4.45
N LEU A 344 18.81 4.62 4.42
CA LEU A 344 19.28 5.27 3.19
C LEU A 344 20.43 6.24 3.47
N VAL A 345 21.48 6.16 2.65
CA VAL A 345 22.57 7.13 2.60
C VAL A 345 22.43 7.97 1.33
N VAL A 346 22.31 9.28 1.50
CA VAL A 346 22.10 10.25 0.42
C VAL A 346 23.40 11.01 0.19
N GLU A 347 24.02 10.78 -0.97
CA GLU A 347 25.22 11.47 -1.42
C GLU A 347 24.86 12.63 -2.35
N ILE A 348 25.22 13.86 -1.98
CA ILE A 348 25.13 15.02 -2.88
C ILE A 348 26.46 15.17 -3.63
N LYS A 349 26.43 14.90 -4.93
CA LYS A 349 27.60 14.98 -5.80
C LYS A 349 27.70 16.38 -6.43
N ILE A 350 28.84 17.02 -6.21
CA ILE A 350 29.26 18.28 -6.84
C ILE A 350 30.71 18.13 -7.32
N THR A 351 31.20 19.07 -8.13
CA THR A 351 32.62 19.16 -8.48
C THR A 351 33.39 19.99 -7.44
N GLU A 352 34.71 19.78 -7.34
CA GLU A 352 35.57 20.57 -6.45
C GLU A 352 35.59 22.06 -6.84
N GLU A 353 35.58 22.38 -8.14
CA GLU A 353 35.50 23.76 -8.64
C GLU A 353 34.26 24.50 -8.11
N GLU A 354 33.12 23.83 -8.11
CA GLU A 354 31.86 24.37 -7.59
C GLU A 354 31.91 24.50 -6.06
N MET A 355 32.55 23.56 -5.36
CA MET A 355 32.78 23.65 -3.92
C MET A 355 33.57 24.93 -3.57
N TYR A 356 34.69 25.18 -4.24
CA TYR A 356 35.48 26.40 -4.01
C TYR A 356 34.70 27.66 -4.36
N SER A 357 33.99 27.65 -5.50
CA SER A 357 33.17 28.80 -5.93
C SER A 357 32.12 29.17 -4.88
N ARG A 358 31.42 28.18 -4.32
CA ARG A 358 30.45 28.38 -3.23
C ARG A 358 31.12 28.78 -1.92
N GLY A 359 32.28 28.24 -1.60
CA GLY A 359 33.06 28.61 -0.41
C GLY A 359 33.47 30.09 -0.43
N VAL A 360 33.98 30.56 -1.56
CA VAL A 360 34.35 31.97 -1.76
C VAL A 360 33.13 32.89 -1.66
N GLN A 361 31.99 32.51 -2.26
CA GLN A 361 30.75 33.26 -2.11
C GLN A 361 30.28 33.30 -0.65
N TYR A 362 30.33 32.17 0.05
CA TYR A 362 29.93 32.08 1.46
C TYR A 362 30.75 33.03 2.34
N VAL A 363 32.07 33.05 2.17
CA VAL A 363 32.97 33.96 2.91
C VAL A 363 32.66 35.43 2.58
N LYS A 364 32.30 35.75 1.33
CA LYS A 364 31.91 37.10 0.92
C LYS A 364 30.56 37.55 1.50
N ASP A 365 29.60 36.63 1.63
CA ASP A 365 28.28 36.94 2.16
C ASP A 365 28.30 37.12 3.70
N HIS A 366 29.27 36.50 4.38
CA HIS A 366 29.37 36.49 5.85
C HIS A 366 30.61 37.24 6.37
N ILE A 367 31.04 38.29 5.65
CA ILE A 367 32.23 39.10 6.01
C ILE A 367 32.12 39.68 7.44
N SER A 368 30.89 39.91 7.94
CA SER A 368 30.63 40.47 9.27
C SER A 368 30.73 39.47 10.44
N ASP A 369 30.73 38.16 10.19
CA ASP A 369 30.76 37.12 11.24
C ASP A 369 32.20 36.67 11.62
N GLU A 370 33.22 37.41 11.17
CA GLU A 370 34.63 37.36 11.58
C GLU A 370 35.37 36.00 11.61
N LEU A 371 36.38 35.89 10.73
CA LEU A 371 37.73 35.28 10.90
C LEU A 371 37.91 33.80 11.28
N TRP A 372 36.91 33.06 11.75
CA TRP A 372 37.10 31.68 12.26
C TRP A 372 36.29 30.62 11.49
N THR A 373 36.08 30.82 10.19
CA THR A 373 35.38 29.81 9.37
C THR A 373 36.36 28.75 8.87
N ILE A 374 36.03 27.47 9.04
CA ILE A 374 36.77 26.32 8.42
C ILE A 374 36.49 26.25 6.90
N ASN A 375 35.70 27.18 6.38
CA ASN A 375 35.30 27.24 4.99
C ASN A 375 36.25 28.11 4.13
N THR A 376 37.45 28.38 4.65
CA THR A 376 38.57 28.91 3.87
C THR A 376 39.02 27.88 2.83
N PRO A 377 39.70 28.29 1.73
CA PRO A 377 40.25 27.35 0.76
C PRO A 377 41.06 26.22 1.42
N ASP A 378 42.02 26.55 2.28
CA ASP A 378 42.83 25.55 3.00
C ASP A 378 41.99 24.57 3.85
N GLY A 379 40.93 25.07 4.51
CA GLY A 379 40.03 24.22 5.30
C GLY A 379 39.13 23.34 4.43
N LEU A 380 38.74 23.82 3.24
CA LEU A 380 37.99 23.03 2.26
C LEU A 380 38.87 21.92 1.67
N ASP A 381 40.15 22.20 1.38
CA ASP A 381 41.12 21.23 0.85
C ASP A 381 41.27 20.03 1.80
N ILE A 382 41.52 20.29 3.09
CA ILE A 382 41.69 19.22 4.09
C ILE A 382 40.43 18.35 4.17
N ARG A 383 39.25 18.96 4.13
CA ARG A 383 37.97 18.26 4.23
C ARG A 383 37.60 17.51 2.95
N SER A 384 37.91 18.07 1.78
CA SER A 384 37.65 17.41 0.50
C SER A 384 38.57 16.19 0.34
N ILE A 385 39.85 16.31 0.67
CA ILE A 385 40.82 15.20 0.65
C ILE A 385 40.33 14.08 1.57
N ASN A 386 39.98 14.39 2.81
CA ASN A 386 39.50 13.37 3.75
C ASN A 386 38.23 12.67 3.24
N TYR A 387 37.27 13.44 2.71
CA TYR A 387 36.05 12.89 2.13
C TYR A 387 36.33 11.96 0.95
N ILE A 388 37.15 12.40 -0.03
CA ILE A 388 37.43 11.64 -1.25
C ILE A 388 38.17 10.34 -0.92
N GLN A 389 39.14 10.38 0.00
CA GLN A 389 39.91 9.19 0.40
C GLN A 389 39.04 8.10 1.05
N ASN A 390 38.04 8.49 1.84
CA ASN A 390 37.20 7.55 2.58
C ASN A 390 35.90 7.17 1.86
N LEU A 391 35.48 7.96 0.86
CA LEU A 391 34.18 7.79 0.19
C LEU A 391 34.01 6.37 -0.38
N ASP A 392 35.00 5.88 -1.12
CA ASP A 392 34.90 4.59 -1.81
C ASP A 392 34.78 3.43 -0.81
N GLY A 393 35.56 3.47 0.29
CA GLY A 393 35.46 2.45 1.35
C GLY A 393 34.13 2.51 2.12
N ILE A 394 33.66 3.71 2.46
CA ILE A 394 32.34 3.88 3.10
C ILE A 394 31.21 3.41 2.16
N LYS A 395 31.35 3.69 0.85
CA LYS A 395 30.39 3.28 -0.16
C LYS A 395 30.38 1.77 -0.35
N GLU A 396 31.52 1.10 -0.37
CA GLU A 396 31.59 -0.37 -0.43
C GLU A 396 30.85 -1.01 0.75
N ILE A 397 31.01 -0.46 1.95
CA ILE A 397 30.35 -0.92 3.18
C ILE A 397 28.82 -0.79 3.08
N PHE A 398 28.30 0.38 2.72
CA PHE A 398 26.85 0.64 2.70
C PHE A 398 26.19 0.20 1.40
N ASP A 399 26.72 0.60 0.24
CA ASP A 399 26.17 0.24 -1.07
C ASP A 399 26.38 -1.26 -1.35
N GLY A 400 27.61 -1.77 -1.24
CA GLY A 400 27.89 -3.20 -1.48
C GLY A 400 27.28 -4.12 -0.42
N GLY A 401 27.28 -3.68 0.84
CA GLY A 401 26.74 -4.46 1.96
C GLY A 401 25.22 -4.46 2.07
N TYR A 402 24.53 -3.35 1.76
CA TYR A 402 23.11 -3.15 2.08
C TYR A 402 22.27 -2.58 0.93
N ASN A 403 22.87 -2.24 -0.23
CA ASN A 403 22.20 -1.59 -1.37
C ASN A 403 21.37 -0.35 -0.95
N ASN A 404 21.88 0.44 0.00
CA ASN A 404 21.16 1.57 0.60
C ASN A 404 21.80 2.94 0.29
N TRP A 405 22.50 3.08 -0.85
CA TRP A 405 23.14 4.33 -1.27
C TRP A 405 22.42 4.98 -2.45
N ILE A 406 22.24 6.31 -2.41
CA ILE A 406 21.75 7.07 -3.55
C ILE A 406 22.62 8.30 -3.82
N THR A 407 23.07 8.45 -5.06
CA THR A 407 23.79 9.64 -5.52
C THR A 407 22.82 10.63 -6.17
N ILE A 408 22.91 11.90 -5.76
CA ILE A 408 22.08 13.00 -6.25
C ILE A 408 22.96 14.11 -6.80
N ASP A 409 22.58 14.57 -7.98
CA ASP A 409 23.18 15.72 -8.64
C ASP A 409 22.93 17.03 -7.85
N GLY A 410 24.01 17.61 -7.33
CA GLY A 410 24.03 18.84 -6.54
C GLY A 410 24.00 20.14 -7.35
N PHE A 411 23.93 20.08 -8.68
CA PHE A 411 23.76 21.26 -9.55
C PHE A 411 22.29 21.71 -9.67
N LYS A 412 21.35 20.89 -9.21
CA LYS A 412 19.92 21.21 -9.24
C LYS A 412 19.54 22.21 -8.14
N SER A 413 18.36 22.83 -8.28
CA SER A 413 17.84 23.74 -7.27
C SER A 413 17.64 23.03 -5.93
N LYS A 414 17.79 23.77 -4.81
CA LYS A 414 17.55 23.26 -3.45
C LYS A 414 16.19 22.57 -3.30
N TRP A 415 15.17 23.08 -4.00
CA TRP A 415 13.83 22.51 -4.00
C TRP A 415 13.76 21.17 -4.76
N ALA A 416 14.36 21.09 -5.95
CA ALA A 416 14.35 19.87 -6.76
C ALA A 416 15.10 18.72 -6.08
N ILE A 417 16.24 19.01 -5.45
CA ILE A 417 17.01 18.03 -4.65
C ILE A 417 16.14 17.54 -3.49
N LYS A 418 15.57 18.47 -2.71
CA LYS A 418 14.71 18.16 -1.56
C LYS A 418 13.49 17.32 -1.93
N ASP A 419 12.78 17.66 -3.01
CA ASP A 419 11.60 16.91 -3.47
C ASP A 419 11.98 15.50 -3.93
N LYS A 420 13.09 15.36 -4.68
CA LYS A 420 13.61 14.06 -5.12
C LYS A 420 13.95 13.17 -3.92
N VAL A 421 14.75 13.68 -2.98
CA VAL A 421 15.16 12.94 -1.77
C VAL A 421 13.94 12.51 -0.95
N TYR A 422 13.01 13.44 -0.71
CA TYR A 422 11.82 13.16 0.07
C TYR A 422 10.97 12.04 -0.55
N LYS A 423 10.76 12.08 -1.88
CA LYS A 423 10.03 11.02 -2.60
C LYS A 423 10.73 9.67 -2.50
N THR A 424 12.06 9.64 -2.65
CA THR A 424 12.85 8.42 -2.52
C THR A 424 12.76 7.84 -1.11
N VAL A 425 12.92 8.66 -0.07
CA VAL A 425 12.81 8.20 1.33
C VAL A 425 11.45 7.59 1.61
N VAL A 426 10.38 8.22 1.13
CA VAL A 426 9.00 7.73 1.31
C VAL A 426 8.82 6.39 0.60
N ASP A 427 9.34 6.24 -0.62
CA ASP A 427 9.31 4.98 -1.37
C ASP A 427 10.05 3.85 -0.64
N TYR A 428 11.25 4.12 -0.11
CA TYR A 428 12.01 3.16 0.70
C TYR A 428 11.25 2.76 1.97
N SER A 429 10.69 3.74 2.69
CA SER A 429 9.91 3.49 3.91
C SER A 429 8.68 2.63 3.65
N LEU A 430 8.00 2.85 2.53
CA LEU A 430 6.84 2.05 2.11
C LEU A 430 7.22 0.61 1.77
N LYS A 431 8.33 0.42 1.04
CA LYS A 431 8.83 -0.91 0.66
C LYS A 431 9.28 -1.71 1.88
N GLU A 432 10.02 -1.08 2.77
CA GLU A 432 10.48 -1.71 4.01
C GLU A 432 9.30 -2.08 4.92
N GLN A 433 8.31 -1.19 5.04
CA GLN A 433 7.09 -1.47 5.79
C GLN A 433 6.36 -2.69 5.19
N ASN A 434 6.15 -2.70 3.87
CA ASN A 434 5.52 -3.84 3.18
C ASN A 434 6.28 -5.16 3.44
N TYR A 435 7.61 -5.12 3.34
CA TYR A 435 8.47 -6.27 3.61
C TYR A 435 8.28 -6.80 5.05
N LEU A 436 8.33 -5.92 6.06
CA LEU A 436 8.11 -6.31 7.46
C LEU A 436 6.71 -6.90 7.68
N ASN A 437 5.69 -6.34 7.02
CA ASN A 437 4.31 -6.79 7.17
C ASN A 437 4.08 -8.16 6.53
N GLN A 438 4.65 -8.39 5.35
CA GLN A 438 4.60 -9.70 4.69
C GLN A 438 5.37 -10.75 5.50
N LYS A 439 6.54 -10.38 6.03
CA LYS A 439 7.34 -11.25 6.92
C LYS A 439 6.59 -11.64 8.19
N ASN A 440 5.93 -10.69 8.85
CA ASN A 440 5.11 -10.94 10.04
C ASN A 440 3.90 -11.84 9.75
N LYS A 441 3.37 -11.80 8.51
CA LYS A 441 2.30 -12.68 8.04
C LYS A 441 2.80 -14.03 7.51
N HIS A 442 4.11 -14.29 7.58
CA HIS A 442 4.77 -15.46 6.99
C HIS A 442 4.58 -15.62 5.47
N ASN A 443 4.30 -14.52 4.77
CA ASN A 443 4.21 -14.49 3.31
C ASN A 443 5.57 -14.17 2.67
N ALA A 444 5.70 -14.42 1.37
CA ALA A 444 6.89 -14.01 0.64
C ALA A 444 6.92 -12.49 0.45
N ALA A 445 8.11 -11.92 0.51
CA ALA A 445 8.31 -10.49 0.43
C ALA A 445 9.47 -10.10 -0.48
N PRO A 446 9.30 -9.10 -1.37
CA PRO A 446 10.39 -8.59 -2.18
C PRO A 446 11.35 -7.79 -1.30
N ILE A 447 12.65 -7.89 -1.59
CA ILE A 447 13.71 -7.21 -0.80
C ILE A 447 14.36 -6.02 -1.52
N TYR A 448 13.86 -5.65 -2.70
CA TYR A 448 14.42 -4.52 -3.44
C TYR A 448 14.22 -3.20 -2.69
N ASN A 449 15.31 -2.43 -2.53
CA ASN A 449 15.37 -1.21 -1.71
C ASN A 449 14.94 -1.42 -0.24
N VAL A 450 15.06 -2.64 0.26
CA VAL A 450 15.03 -2.95 1.69
C VAL A 450 16.48 -3.11 2.12
N HIS A 451 16.90 -2.44 3.19
CA HIS A 451 18.31 -2.40 3.64
C HIS A 451 18.75 -3.73 4.28
N VAL A 452 18.66 -4.82 3.52
CA VAL A 452 19.04 -6.18 3.94
C VAL A 452 20.51 -6.41 3.63
N ASN A 453 21.24 -6.99 4.57
CA ASN A 453 22.64 -7.30 4.40
C ASN A 453 22.85 -8.40 3.32
N THR A 454 23.69 -8.11 2.32
CA THR A 454 24.04 -9.02 1.23
C THR A 454 24.68 -10.34 1.71
N ASP A 455 25.49 -10.31 2.77
CA ASP A 455 26.06 -11.52 3.38
C ASP A 455 24.99 -12.41 4.00
N LEU A 456 23.95 -11.81 4.59
CA LEU A 456 22.81 -12.55 5.12
C LEU A 456 22.02 -13.20 3.99
N ILE A 457 21.84 -12.50 2.87
CA ILE A 457 21.20 -13.04 1.67
C ILE A 457 21.94 -14.28 1.18
N ASN A 458 23.26 -14.17 1.04
CA ASN A 458 24.09 -15.26 0.53
C ASN A 458 24.19 -16.45 1.50
N LYS A 459 24.19 -16.20 2.83
CA LYS A 459 24.19 -17.26 3.85
C LYS A 459 22.87 -18.03 3.89
N ASN A 460 21.75 -17.33 3.77
CA ASN A 460 20.41 -17.91 3.87
C ASN A 460 19.76 -18.09 2.49
N ILE A 461 20.57 -18.39 1.48
CA ILE A 461 20.05 -18.65 0.15
C ILE A 461 19.17 -19.92 0.16
N GLY A 462 18.08 -19.87 -0.60
CA GLY A 462 17.12 -20.95 -0.70
C GLY A 462 17.68 -22.20 -1.39
N LYS A 463 16.82 -23.21 -1.48
CA LYS A 463 17.10 -24.51 -2.10
C LYS A 463 17.70 -24.42 -3.51
N PHE A 464 17.31 -23.39 -4.27
CA PHE A 464 17.66 -23.19 -5.67
C PHE A 464 18.93 -22.33 -5.89
N LYS A 465 19.63 -21.94 -4.81
CA LYS A 465 20.88 -21.17 -4.91
C LYS A 465 20.74 -19.89 -5.73
N GLU A 466 21.50 -19.77 -6.82
CA GLU A 466 21.49 -18.63 -7.74
C GLU A 466 20.43 -18.78 -8.85
N TYR A 467 19.78 -19.94 -8.95
CA TYR A 467 18.83 -20.25 -10.00
C TYR A 467 17.41 -19.82 -9.63
N CYS A 468 16.66 -19.44 -10.66
CA CYS A 468 15.27 -19.05 -10.54
C CYS A 468 14.38 -20.28 -10.27
N PRO A 469 13.70 -20.36 -9.11
CA PRO A 469 12.83 -21.49 -8.81
C PRO A 469 11.60 -21.54 -9.72
N VAL A 470 11.12 -20.39 -10.21
CA VAL A 470 9.93 -20.33 -11.08
C VAL A 470 10.24 -20.89 -12.45
N CYS A 471 11.33 -20.46 -13.09
CA CYS A 471 11.74 -21.01 -14.40
C CYS A 471 12.03 -22.51 -14.31
N TYR A 472 12.65 -22.95 -13.21
CA TYR A 472 12.98 -24.36 -13.05
C TYR A 472 11.73 -25.24 -12.82
N ILE A 473 10.69 -24.73 -12.15
CA ILE A 473 9.49 -25.52 -11.83
C ILE A 473 8.44 -25.45 -12.93
N ASP A 474 8.24 -24.28 -13.55
CA ASP A 474 7.25 -24.09 -14.60
C ASP A 474 7.78 -24.54 -15.97
N ASP A 475 9.04 -24.20 -16.29
CA ASP A 475 9.62 -24.34 -17.64
C ASP A 475 10.72 -25.43 -17.71
N GLU A 476 11.10 -26.02 -16.56
CA GLU A 476 12.22 -26.98 -16.44
C GLU A 476 13.58 -26.43 -16.91
N GLU A 477 13.75 -25.10 -16.96
CA GLU A 477 14.97 -24.44 -17.41
C GLU A 477 15.86 -23.95 -16.25
N LEU A 478 17.18 -24.20 -16.33
CA LEU A 478 18.16 -23.68 -15.36
C LEU A 478 18.58 -22.24 -15.69
N MET A 479 17.78 -21.27 -15.27
CA MET A 479 18.07 -19.85 -15.47
C MET A 479 18.66 -19.20 -14.21
N ILE A 480 19.80 -18.53 -14.35
CA ILE A 480 20.43 -17.74 -13.27
C ILE A 480 19.55 -16.50 -13.01
N GLY A 481 19.17 -16.31 -11.74
CA GLY A 481 18.40 -15.16 -11.28
C GLY A 481 19.24 -13.89 -11.18
N ASP A 482 18.62 -12.81 -10.71
CA ASP A 482 19.28 -11.52 -10.54
C ASP A 482 20.53 -11.62 -9.65
N PRO A 483 21.72 -11.17 -10.12
CA PRO A 483 22.90 -11.07 -9.28
C PRO A 483 22.73 -10.04 -8.16
N GLY A 484 21.87 -9.03 -8.35
CA GLY A 484 21.56 -7.98 -7.37
C GLY A 484 20.41 -8.35 -6.42
N THR A 485 19.64 -7.34 -6.01
CA THR A 485 18.49 -7.48 -5.11
C THR A 485 17.16 -7.05 -5.73
N GLN A 486 17.14 -6.73 -7.02
CA GLN A 486 15.96 -6.20 -7.70
C GLN A 486 14.86 -7.26 -7.85
N PHE A 487 15.24 -8.47 -8.23
CA PHE A 487 14.30 -9.58 -8.41
C PHE A 487 14.50 -10.67 -7.35
N VAL A 488 14.65 -10.28 -6.09
CA VAL A 488 14.84 -11.22 -4.97
C VAL A 488 13.69 -11.13 -3.99
N ALA A 489 13.24 -12.29 -3.51
CA ALA A 489 12.22 -12.42 -2.48
C ALA A 489 12.73 -13.24 -1.28
N GLU A 490 12.33 -12.84 -0.08
CA GLU A 490 12.47 -13.64 1.13
C GLU A 490 11.19 -14.43 1.39
N TYR A 491 11.34 -15.71 1.71
CA TYR A 491 10.27 -16.56 2.18
C TYR A 491 10.80 -17.54 3.24
N GLN A 492 10.15 -17.61 4.40
CA GLN A 492 10.55 -18.48 5.52
C GLN A 492 12.05 -18.35 5.91
N ASN A 493 12.55 -17.10 6.00
CA ASN A 493 13.96 -16.76 6.27
C ASN A 493 14.96 -17.27 5.22
N LYS A 494 14.50 -17.63 4.02
CA LYS A 494 15.35 -18.01 2.87
C LYS A 494 15.16 -17.04 1.71
N PHE A 495 16.23 -16.78 0.97
CA PHE A 495 16.21 -15.86 -0.16
C PHE A 495 16.18 -16.61 -1.50
N TYR A 496 15.34 -16.15 -2.42
CA TYR A 496 15.14 -16.74 -3.75
C TYR A 496 15.34 -15.66 -4.81
N ARG A 497 16.24 -15.92 -5.76
CA ARG A 497 16.56 -15.00 -6.86
C ARG A 497 15.73 -15.35 -8.09
N MET A 498 15.13 -14.35 -8.71
CA MET A 498 14.29 -14.48 -9.90
C MET A 498 14.95 -13.81 -11.10
N VAL A 499 14.59 -14.24 -12.32
CA VAL A 499 15.14 -13.66 -13.55
C VAL A 499 14.55 -12.29 -13.84
N SER A 500 13.23 -12.14 -13.70
CA SER A 500 12.53 -10.90 -14.00
C SER A 500 11.39 -10.61 -13.03
N GLN A 501 10.79 -9.43 -13.16
CA GLN A 501 9.61 -9.02 -12.41
C GLN A 501 8.44 -10.01 -12.59
N LYS A 502 8.28 -10.62 -13.77
CA LYS A 502 7.18 -11.55 -14.04
C LYS A 502 7.28 -12.80 -13.16
N GLU A 503 8.47 -13.38 -13.05
CA GLU A 503 8.70 -14.55 -12.21
C GLU A 503 8.64 -14.18 -10.72
N LEU A 504 9.09 -12.99 -10.34
CA LEU A 504 8.93 -12.47 -8.99
C LEU A 504 7.45 -12.40 -8.59
N ASP A 505 6.60 -11.82 -9.43
CA ASP A 505 5.16 -11.71 -9.16
C ASP A 505 4.49 -13.09 -9.05
N LYS A 506 4.88 -14.04 -9.91
CA LYS A 506 4.44 -15.46 -9.81
C LYS A 506 4.84 -16.08 -8.47
N PHE A 507 6.08 -15.87 -8.02
CA PHE A 507 6.56 -16.40 -6.75
C PHE A 507 5.84 -15.78 -5.55
N LEU A 508 5.64 -14.46 -5.56
CA LEU A 508 4.92 -13.76 -4.49
C LEU A 508 3.46 -14.21 -4.39
N ALA A 509 2.85 -14.61 -5.52
CA ALA A 509 1.48 -15.14 -5.53
C ALA A 509 1.36 -16.51 -4.85
N ASN A 510 2.30 -17.43 -5.10
CA ASN A 510 2.26 -18.82 -4.58
C ASN A 510 3.64 -19.29 -4.09
N PRO A 511 4.20 -18.73 -3.00
CA PRO A 511 5.59 -18.99 -2.62
C PRO A 511 5.85 -20.42 -2.14
N ASP A 512 4.88 -21.05 -1.47
CA ASP A 512 5.00 -22.43 -1.00
C ASP A 512 5.20 -23.43 -2.14
N HIS A 513 4.51 -23.21 -3.27
CA HIS A 513 4.63 -24.07 -4.46
C HIS A 513 6.08 -24.14 -4.96
N TYR A 514 6.76 -23.00 -4.98
CA TYR A 514 8.12 -22.91 -5.51
C TYR A 514 9.18 -23.24 -4.44
N ALA A 515 9.05 -22.66 -3.24
CA ALA A 515 10.03 -22.78 -2.17
C ALA A 515 10.10 -24.18 -1.57
N ASN A 516 8.95 -24.83 -1.39
CA ASN A 516 8.78 -26.15 -0.77
C ASN A 516 8.47 -27.25 -1.80
N SER A 517 8.84 -27.03 -3.05
CA SER A 517 8.66 -28.01 -4.13
C SER A 517 9.42 -29.31 -3.87
N ARG A 518 8.91 -30.40 -4.45
CA ARG A 518 9.57 -31.72 -4.43
C ARG A 518 10.82 -31.75 -5.31
N TYR A 519 10.87 -30.91 -6.35
CA TYR A 519 11.97 -30.83 -7.30
C TYR A 519 13.23 -30.26 -6.62
N ASN A 520 14.34 -31.00 -6.72
CA ASN A 520 15.66 -30.55 -6.27
C ASN A 520 16.48 -30.14 -7.49
N LEU A 521 17.44 -29.23 -7.30
CA LEU A 521 18.47 -29.01 -8.32
C LEU A 521 19.20 -30.34 -8.62
N PRO A 522 19.58 -30.58 -9.89
CA PRO A 522 20.40 -31.72 -10.25
C PRO A 522 21.71 -31.77 -9.45
N GLU A 523 22.22 -32.97 -9.17
CA GLU A 523 23.51 -33.14 -8.45
C GLU A 523 24.69 -32.55 -9.24
N ILE A 524 24.58 -32.56 -10.57
CA ILE A 524 25.59 -32.05 -11.50
C ILE A 524 25.00 -30.83 -12.22
N LEU A 525 25.61 -29.67 -11.97
CA LEU A 525 25.21 -28.40 -12.56
C LEU A 525 26.27 -27.93 -13.56
N PRO A 526 25.88 -27.40 -14.73
CA PRO A 526 26.83 -26.84 -15.68
C PRO A 526 27.46 -25.56 -15.11
N LYS A 527 28.78 -25.43 -15.26
CA LYS A 527 29.55 -24.27 -14.80
C LYS A 527 30.24 -23.61 -15.98
N ARG A 528 29.99 -22.31 -16.17
CA ARG A 528 30.72 -21.51 -17.16
C ARG A 528 32.15 -21.26 -16.67
N LEU A 529 33.13 -21.54 -17.51
CA LEU A 529 34.55 -21.27 -17.24
C LEU A 529 35.03 -20.08 -18.06
N TYR A 530 35.81 -19.22 -17.43
CA TYR A 530 36.49 -18.10 -18.09
C TYR A 530 37.88 -18.52 -18.57
N ILE A 531 38.40 -17.82 -19.58
CA ILE A 531 39.67 -18.14 -20.27
C ILE A 531 40.85 -18.28 -19.30
N THR A 532 40.88 -17.48 -18.23
CA THR A 532 41.90 -17.53 -17.19
C THR A 532 41.88 -18.86 -16.44
N SER A 533 40.68 -19.32 -16.04
CA SER A 533 40.45 -20.59 -15.37
C SER A 533 40.72 -21.79 -16.29
N VAL A 534 40.43 -21.67 -17.59
CA VAL A 534 40.70 -22.75 -18.55
C VAL A 534 42.21 -23.00 -18.71
N LYS A 535 43.04 -21.95 -18.66
CA LYS A 535 44.51 -22.07 -18.77
C LYS A 535 45.15 -22.82 -17.60
N SER A 536 44.59 -22.72 -16.40
CA SER A 536 45.12 -23.42 -15.21
C SER A 536 44.71 -24.88 -15.12
N ILE A 537 43.68 -25.30 -15.86
CA ILE A 537 43.12 -26.67 -15.85
C ILE A 537 43.81 -27.58 -16.89
N PHE A 538 44.75 -27.05 -17.68
CA PHE A 538 45.53 -27.82 -18.65
C PHE A 538 46.48 -28.81 -17.93
N PRO A 539 46.59 -30.08 -18.34
CA PRO A 539 46.07 -30.69 -19.57
C PRO A 539 44.82 -31.57 -19.33
N ARG A 540 43.62 -31.01 -19.55
CA ARG A 540 42.37 -31.77 -19.75
C ARG A 540 41.92 -31.61 -21.20
N SER A 541 41.42 -32.68 -21.83
CA SER A 541 40.89 -32.66 -23.19
C SER A 541 39.45 -32.14 -23.23
N PHE A 542 39.09 -31.47 -24.33
CA PHE A 542 37.69 -31.11 -24.62
C PHE A 542 36.93 -32.32 -25.15
N GLU A 543 35.70 -32.50 -24.67
CA GLU A 543 34.77 -33.49 -25.22
C GLU A 543 34.32 -33.12 -26.63
N LEU A 544 33.79 -34.11 -27.37
CA LEU A 544 33.40 -33.97 -28.78
C LEU A 544 34.52 -33.37 -29.65
N GLN A 545 35.79 -33.62 -29.32
CA GLN A 545 36.95 -33.07 -30.04
C GLN A 545 36.96 -31.53 -30.14
N GLY A 546 36.24 -30.83 -29.27
CA GLY A 546 36.13 -29.36 -29.28
C GLY A 546 35.05 -28.79 -30.20
N TYR A 547 34.21 -29.62 -30.82
CA TYR A 547 33.03 -29.17 -31.55
C TYR A 547 31.89 -28.77 -30.60
N CYS A 548 31.04 -27.84 -31.07
CA CYS A 548 29.93 -27.33 -30.26
C CYS A 548 28.79 -28.36 -30.16
N PRO A 549 28.43 -28.81 -28.94
CA PRO A 549 27.32 -29.75 -28.75
C PRO A 549 25.95 -29.15 -29.07
N VAL A 550 25.77 -27.84 -28.88
CA VAL A 550 24.48 -27.17 -29.06
C VAL A 550 24.14 -27.03 -30.54
N THR A 551 25.09 -26.62 -31.38
CA THR A 551 24.84 -26.55 -32.84
C THR A 551 24.58 -27.93 -33.40
N TYR A 552 25.31 -28.94 -32.91
CA TYR A 552 25.11 -30.32 -33.30
C TYR A 552 23.71 -30.84 -32.93
N ALA A 553 23.19 -30.49 -31.74
CA ALA A 553 21.85 -30.88 -31.31
C ALA A 553 20.73 -30.12 -32.04
N GLU A 554 20.97 -28.88 -32.47
CA GLU A 554 20.02 -28.07 -33.24
C GLU A 554 19.99 -28.43 -34.73
N GLY A 555 21.07 -29.04 -35.24
CA GLY A 555 21.20 -29.50 -36.61
C GLY A 555 20.30 -30.68 -36.94
N SER A 556 19.87 -30.75 -38.20
CA SER A 556 19.27 -31.98 -38.73
C SER A 556 20.36 -33.02 -39.02
N PRO A 557 20.07 -34.33 -38.97
CA PRO A 557 21.07 -35.39 -39.19
C PRO A 557 21.84 -35.30 -40.52
N ASP A 558 21.24 -34.65 -41.52
CA ASP A 558 21.79 -34.49 -42.87
C ASP A 558 22.52 -33.14 -43.07
N ASP A 559 22.57 -32.28 -42.06
CA ASP A 559 23.09 -30.91 -42.15
C ASP A 559 24.49 -30.78 -41.54
N PHE A 560 25.51 -30.90 -42.37
CA PHE A 560 26.92 -30.78 -41.96
C PHE A 560 27.32 -29.36 -41.53
N ASP A 561 26.53 -28.34 -41.89
CA ASP A 561 26.81 -26.95 -41.51
C ASP A 561 26.57 -26.70 -40.01
N SER A 562 25.89 -27.63 -39.33
CA SER A 562 25.64 -27.61 -37.89
C SER A 562 26.86 -28.03 -37.03
N ILE A 563 27.91 -28.59 -37.65
CA ILE A 563 29.14 -29.03 -36.97
C ILE A 563 30.14 -27.87 -36.94
N VAL A 564 30.02 -27.02 -35.93
CA VAL A 564 30.87 -25.83 -35.77
C VAL A 564 31.92 -26.06 -34.69
N VAL A 565 33.17 -25.68 -34.97
CA VAL A 565 34.26 -25.73 -34.00
C VAL A 565 33.98 -24.72 -32.88
N GLY A 566 34.04 -25.18 -31.63
CA GLY A 566 33.82 -24.35 -30.46
C GLY A 566 34.97 -23.37 -30.20
N ASN A 567 34.66 -22.26 -29.54
CA ASN A 567 35.61 -21.22 -29.18
C ASN A 567 36.03 -21.35 -27.71
N ILE A 568 37.33 -21.25 -27.44
CA ILE A 568 37.91 -21.31 -26.07
C ILE A 568 37.38 -20.19 -25.16
N LYS A 569 36.81 -19.12 -25.73
CA LYS A 569 36.13 -18.06 -24.97
C LYS A 569 34.82 -18.54 -24.30
N TYR A 570 34.19 -19.59 -24.83
CA TYR A 570 32.89 -20.09 -24.40
C TYR A 570 33.01 -21.56 -23.98
N VAL A 571 33.56 -21.77 -22.79
CA VAL A 571 33.75 -23.12 -22.22
C VAL A 571 32.81 -23.32 -21.05
N ALA A 572 32.19 -24.51 -20.99
CA ALA A 572 31.41 -24.96 -19.86
C ALA A 572 31.95 -26.31 -19.35
N GLU A 573 31.97 -26.47 -18.03
CA GLU A 573 32.23 -27.74 -17.35
C GLU A 573 30.90 -28.37 -16.95
N TYR A 574 30.70 -29.63 -17.33
CA TYR A 574 29.54 -30.43 -16.94
C TYR A 574 30.02 -31.86 -16.69
N ASP A 575 29.64 -32.46 -15.56
CA ASP A 575 30.09 -33.80 -15.15
C ASP A 575 31.63 -34.01 -15.20
N ASN A 576 32.40 -33.02 -14.71
CA ASN A 576 33.87 -32.98 -14.78
C ASN A 576 34.47 -33.01 -16.20
N LYS A 577 33.64 -32.82 -17.24
CA LYS A 577 34.03 -32.76 -18.65
C LYS A 577 33.94 -31.34 -19.19
N LEU A 578 34.83 -31.01 -20.12
CA LEU A 578 34.92 -29.68 -20.72
C LEU A 578 34.28 -29.66 -22.10
N TYR A 579 33.34 -28.73 -22.31
CA TYR A 579 32.65 -28.50 -23.58
C TYR A 579 32.93 -27.09 -24.11
N CYS A 580 33.19 -26.98 -25.41
CA CYS A 580 33.40 -25.70 -26.10
C CYS A 580 32.18 -25.33 -26.93
N MET A 581 31.78 -24.05 -26.92
CA MET A 581 30.63 -23.53 -27.68
C MET A 581 31.08 -22.56 -28.77
N ALA A 582 30.37 -22.48 -29.89
CA ALA A 582 30.78 -21.57 -30.97
C ALA A 582 30.41 -20.10 -30.67
N SER A 583 29.29 -19.85 -29.97
CA SER A 583 28.80 -18.51 -29.65
C SER A 583 28.32 -18.32 -28.20
N GLU A 584 28.12 -17.06 -27.80
CA GLU A 584 27.55 -16.70 -26.50
C GLU A 584 26.08 -17.17 -26.34
N GLU A 585 25.33 -17.26 -27.44
CA GLU A 585 23.96 -17.77 -27.43
C GLU A 585 23.94 -19.27 -27.14
N GLN A 586 24.86 -20.02 -27.74
CA GLN A 586 24.96 -21.46 -27.57
C GLN A 586 25.40 -21.85 -26.16
N ILE A 587 26.34 -21.11 -25.56
CA ILE A 587 26.69 -21.37 -24.15
C ILE A 587 25.52 -21.07 -23.22
N LYS A 588 24.70 -20.05 -23.49
CA LYS A 588 23.48 -19.81 -22.71
C LYS A 588 22.48 -20.97 -22.84
N LYS A 589 22.32 -21.53 -24.05
CA LYS A 589 21.46 -22.70 -24.28
C LYS A 589 21.97 -23.97 -23.61
N PHE A 590 23.28 -24.19 -23.56
CA PHE A 590 23.86 -25.33 -22.84
C PHE A 590 23.76 -25.22 -21.32
N MET A 591 23.71 -23.99 -20.80
CA MET A 591 23.60 -23.73 -19.37
C MET A 591 22.14 -23.80 -18.85
N LYS A 592 21.17 -23.71 -19.77
CA LYS A 592 19.75 -23.98 -19.52
C LYS A 592 19.53 -25.48 -19.39
#